data_AF-A0A356ZUQ7-F1
#
_entry.id   AF-A0A356ZUQ7-F1
#
_cell.length_a   1.000
_cell.length_b   1.000
_cell.length_c   1.000
_cell.angle_alpha   90.00
_cell.angle_beta   90.00
_cell.angle_gamma   90.00
#
_symmetry.space_group_name_H-M   'P 1'
#
loop_
_entity.id
_entity.type
_entity.pdbx_description
1 polymer ?
#
loop_
_entity_poly.entity_id
_entity_poly.type
_entity_poly.pdbx_seq_one_letter_code
_entity_poly.pdbx_strand_id
1 'polypeptide(L)' 'MFEKRHLRHVLGMPANIEPVAVLCLGFTEHYPPEPQLKTVGWAEPESLTRLIHWQRWDGSTPQSNV' A
#
# COMPACT_ATOMS: atom_id res chain seq x y z
N MET A 1 -9.44 1.26 10.60
CA MET A 1 -7.98 1.32 10.41
C MET A 1 -7.33 1.06 11.77
N PHE A 2 -6.34 0.17 11.89
CA PHE A 2 -5.69 -0.13 13.17
C PHE A 2 -4.91 1.09 13.68
N GLU A 3 -5.19 1.53 14.91
CA GLU A 3 -4.44 2.63 15.52
C GLU A 3 -3.09 2.14 16.06
N LYS A 4 -2.00 2.83 15.68
CA LYS A 4 -0.64 2.47 16.12
C LYS A 4 -0.50 2.39 17.64
N ARG A 5 -1.21 3.25 18.38
CA ARG A 5 -1.20 3.25 19.86
C ARG A 5 -1.78 1.97 20.43
N HIS A 6 -2.89 1.50 19.86
CA HIS A 6 -3.55 0.26 20.28
C HIS A 6 -2.62 -0.94 20.05
N LEU A 7 -2.01 -1.05 18.87
CA LEU A 7 -1.08 -2.13 18.54
C LEU A 7 0.11 -2.20 19.50
N ARG A 8 0.72 -1.04 19.82
CA ARG A 8 1.81 -0.98 20.80
C ARG A 8 1.42 -1.48 22.18
N HIS A 9 0.22 -1.12 22.64
CA HIS A 9 -0.28 -1.54 23.94
C HIS A 9 -0.51 -3.06 23.99
N VAL A 10 -1.21 -3.60 22.99
CA VAL A 10 -1.54 -5.04 22.94
C VAL A 10 -0.30 -5.93 22.79
N LEU A 11 0.70 -5.48 22.02
CA LEU A 11 1.92 -6.23 21.78
C LEU A 11 3.04 -5.95 22.80
N GLY A 12 2.80 -5.09 23.80
CA GLY A 12 3.82 -4.74 24.80
C GLY A 12 5.06 -4.06 24.21
N MET A 13 4.89 -3.25 23.17
CA MET A 13 6.02 -2.64 22.46
C MET A 13 6.69 -1.52 23.29
N PRO A 14 8.04 -1.48 23.34
CA PRO A 14 8.79 -0.37 23.91
C PRO A 14 8.47 0.98 23.24
N ALA A 15 8.60 2.07 23.98
CA ALA A 15 8.25 3.42 23.51
C ALA A 15 9.08 3.90 22.32
N ASN A 16 10.30 3.39 22.17
CA ASN A 16 11.24 3.72 21.10
C ASN A 16 11.10 2.83 19.84
N ILE A 17 10.09 1.96 19.78
CA ILE A 17 9.85 1.07 18.64
C ILE A 17 8.51 1.41 17.98
N GLU A 18 8.53 1.62 16.66
CA GLU A 18 7.34 1.96 15.89
C GLU A 18 6.87 0.79 15.02
N PRO A 19 5.58 0.39 15.08
CA PRO A 19 5.04 -0.61 14.17
C PRO A 19 4.93 -0.06 12.74
N VAL A 20 5.50 -0.80 11.79
CA VAL A 20 5.48 -0.46 10.35
C VAL A 20 4.27 -1.08 9.65
N ALA A 21 3.99 -2.36 9.93
CA ALA A 21 2.91 -3.11 9.30
C ALA A 21 2.45 -4.29 10.19
N VAL A 22 1.23 -4.78 9.94
CA VAL A 22 0.73 -6.05 10.44
C VAL A 22 0.57 -6.98 9.24
N LEU A 23 1.18 -8.16 9.30
CA LEU A 23 1.13 -9.15 8.22
C LEU A 23 0.30 -10.35 8.66
N CYS A 24 -0.73 -10.67 7.89
CA CYS A 24 -1.48 -11.91 8.04
C CYS A 24 -0.79 -12.99 7.19
N LEU A 25 -0.41 -14.10 7.82
CA LEU A 25 0.29 -15.21 7.16
C LEU A 25 -0.57 -16.47 7.20
N GLY A 26 -0.63 -17.18 6.07
CA GLY A 26 -1.39 -18.42 5.90
C GLY A 26 -1.17 -19.03 4.52
N PHE A 27 -1.44 -20.32 4.37
CA PHE A 27 -1.40 -21.00 3.08
C PHE A 27 -2.60 -20.59 2.22
N THR A 28 -2.39 -20.44 0.92
CA THR A 28 -3.46 -20.21 -0.07
C THR A 28 -3.36 -21.25 -1.18
N GLU A 29 -4.50 -21.74 -1.65
CA GLU A 29 -4.60 -22.67 -2.78
C GLU A 29 -4.51 -21.94 -4.12
N HIS A 30 -4.88 -20.65 -4.14
CA HIS A 30 -4.97 -19.85 -5.36
C HIS A 30 -4.32 -18.48 -5.18
N TYR A 31 -3.65 -18.03 -6.24
CA TYR A 31 -3.10 -16.69 -6.36
C TYR A 31 -3.87 -15.95 -7.46
N PRO A 32 -4.51 -14.80 -7.14
CA PRO A 32 -5.25 -14.06 -8.15
C PRO A 32 -4.30 -13.54 -9.25
N PRO A 33 -4.75 -13.51 -10.52
CA PRO A 33 -3.91 -13.09 -11.65
C PRO A 33 -3.65 -11.57 -11.67
N GLU A 34 -4.43 -10.77 -10.95
CA GLU A 34 -4.29 -9.33 -10.83
C GLU A 34 -4.67 -8.83 -9.42
N PRO A 35 -4.33 -7.58 -9.05
CA PRO A 35 -4.66 -7.05 -7.72
C PRO A 35 -6.17 -6.97 -7.48
N GLN A 36 -6.63 -7.49 -6.35
CA GLN A 36 -8.06 -7.54 -6.02
C GLN A 36 -8.74 -6.16 -6.06
N LEU A 37 -8.03 -5.09 -5.67
CA LEU A 37 -8.55 -3.71 -5.73
C LEU A 37 -8.96 -3.29 -7.15
N LYS A 38 -8.27 -3.81 -8.17
CA LYS A 38 -8.62 -3.59 -9.56
C LYS A 38 -9.82 -4.42 -9.98
N THR A 39 -9.83 -5.70 -9.61
CA THR A 39 -10.93 -6.62 -9.95
C THR A 39 -12.29 -6.16 -9.39
N VAL A 40 -12.30 -5.49 -8.23
CA VAL A 40 -13.53 -4.91 -7.64
C VAL A 40 -13.82 -3.48 -8.10
N GLY A 41 -13.04 -2.93 -9.03
CA GLY A 41 -13.20 -1.57 -9.55
C GLY A 41 -12.90 -0.46 -8.54
N TRP A 42 -12.12 -0.73 -7.50
CA TRP A 42 -11.78 0.24 -6.46
C TRP A 42 -10.59 1.12 -6.81
N ALA A 43 -9.56 0.54 -7.44
CA ALA A 43 -8.36 1.27 -7.85
C ALA A 43 -7.75 0.67 -9.11
N GLU A 44 -7.35 1.54 -10.04
CA GLU A 44 -6.61 1.16 -11.25
C GLU A 44 -5.11 1.43 -11.06
N PRO A 45 -4.23 0.56 -11.62
CA PRO A 45 -2.79 0.78 -11.57
C PRO A 45 -2.40 1.98 -12.43
N GLU A 46 -1.54 2.84 -11.90
CA GLU A 46 -0.99 3.96 -12.65
C GLU A 46 0.00 3.50 -13.73
N SER A 47 0.03 4.23 -14.84
CA SER A 47 0.98 3.96 -15.91
C SER A 47 2.40 4.33 -15.48
N LEU A 48 3.32 3.37 -15.56
CA LEU A 48 4.73 3.57 -15.16
C LEU A 48 5.38 4.74 -15.90
N THR A 49 5.08 4.93 -17.18
CA THR A 49 5.62 6.03 -18.00
C THR A 49 5.26 7.40 -17.43
N ARG A 50 4.14 7.52 -16.70
CA ARG A 50 3.72 8.77 -16.04
C ARG A 50 4.48 9.05 -14.75
N LEU A 51 5.14 8.03 -14.19
CA LEU A 51 5.89 8.11 -12.93
C LEU A 51 7.40 8.27 -13.17
N ILE A 52 7.85 8.19 -14.43
CA ILE A 52 9.26 8.31 -14.81
C ILE A 52 9.51 9.71 -15.35
N HIS A 53 10.47 10.40 -14.73
CA HIS A 53 10.92 11.72 -15.16
C HIS A 53 12.42 11.70 -15.48
N TRP A 54 12.82 12.46 -16.50
CA TRP A 54 14.22 12.53 -16.94
C TRP A 54 14.84 13.85 -16.50
N GLN A 55 16.02 13.77 -15.86
CA GLN A 55 16.85 14.89 -15.40
C GLN A 55 16.24 15.77 -14.30
N ARG A 56 14.94 16.04 -14.34
CA ARG A 56 14.23 16.91 -13.40
C ARG A 56 12.83 16.37 -13.15
N TRP A 57 12.31 16.64 -11.97
CA TRP A 57 10.90 16.44 -11.67
C TRP A 57 10.08 17.41 -12.52
N ASP A 58 9.19 16.90 -13.38
CA ASP A 58 8.41 17.73 -14.29
C ASP A 58 7.15 18.31 -13.62
N GLY A 59 6.82 17.87 -12.40
CA GLY A 59 5.66 18.36 -11.67
C GLY A 59 4.32 17.99 -12.30
N SER A 60 4.31 17.20 -13.37
CA SER A 60 3.09 16.66 -13.93
C SER A 60 2.55 15.65 -12.93
N THR A 61 1.55 16.09 -12.15
CA THR A 61 0.84 15.16 -11.28
C THR A 61 0.13 14.18 -12.21
N PRO A 62 0.31 12.86 -12.06
CA PRO A 62 -0.51 11.90 -12.79
C PRO A 62 -1.97 12.24 -12.50
N GLN A 63 -2.71 12.77 -13.48
CA GLN A 63 -4.16 12.90 -13.39
C GLN A 63 -4.73 11.50 -13.21
N SER A 64 -5.11 11.17 -11.97
CA SER A 64 -5.98 10.04 -11.67
C SER A 64 -7.38 10.45 -12.11
N ASN A 65 -7.82 10.01 -13.29
CA ASN A 65 -9.21 10.14 -13.69
C ASN A 65 -10.01 9.13 -12.86
N VAL A 66 -10.63 9.63 -11.78
CA VAL A 66 -11.74 8.96 -11.08
C VAL A 66 -13.01 9.24 -11.85
#